data_AF-A0A969BKL4-F1
#
_entry.id   AF-A0A969BKL4-F1
#
_cell.length_a   1.000
_cell.length_b   1.000
_cell.length_c   1.000
_cell.angle_alpha   90.00
_cell.angle_beta   90.00
_cell.angle_gamma   90.00
#
_symmetry.space_group_name_H-M   'P 1'
#
loop_
_entity.id
_entity.type
_entity.pdbx_description
1 polymer ?
#
loop_
_entity_poly.entity_id
_entity_poly.type
_entity_poly.pdbx_seq_one_letter_code
_entity_poly.pdbx_strand_id
1 'polypeptide(L)'
;MSQTDGSLVTQSDRWADRTIAQMLLDKFPGYGLLSEESVQVFPHQDWCWVVDPLDGTSNFSHGIPIWAISLGLLYKGVPVFGYVHLPPLQQSFHGWFAGGVTGIELPPDAAFLNGKQIRSVQELPPDIPLSNYFFSCCSRSL
;
A
#
# COMPACT_ATOMS: atom_id res chain seq x y z
N MET A 1 -0.03 -16.79 -15.11
CA MET A 1 -0.98 -16.98 -16.22
C MET A 1 -1.17 -15.62 -16.87
N SER A 2 -1.07 -15.55 -18.20
CA SER A 2 -1.10 -14.30 -18.98
C SER A 2 -2.45 -13.60 -18.81
N GLN A 3 -2.47 -12.40 -18.23
CA GLN A 3 -3.64 -11.53 -18.16
C GLN A 3 -3.86 -10.86 -19.54
N THR A 4 -4.33 -11.64 -20.50
CA THR A 4 -4.65 -11.17 -21.86
C THR A 4 -6.12 -11.42 -22.21
N ASP A 5 -7.01 -11.29 -21.23
CA ASP A 5 -8.45 -11.32 -21.48
C ASP A 5 -8.99 -9.91 -21.28
N GLY A 6 -9.61 -9.34 -22.32
CA GLY A 6 -10.19 -7.98 -22.35
C GLY A 6 -11.41 -7.79 -21.44
N SER A 7 -11.42 -8.45 -20.28
CA SER A 7 -12.45 -8.39 -19.25
C SER A 7 -12.61 -6.98 -18.70
N LEU A 8 -13.79 -6.67 -18.16
CA LEU A 8 -14.07 -5.39 -17.48
C LEU A 8 -13.07 -5.12 -16.36
N VAL A 9 -12.65 -6.18 -15.66
CA VAL A 9 -11.68 -6.14 -14.57
C VAL A 9 -10.35 -5.60 -15.07
N THR A 10 -9.84 -6.11 -16.18
CA THR A 10 -8.60 -5.64 -16.83
C THR A 10 -8.73 -4.22 -17.39
N GLN A 11 -9.95 -3.72 -17.65
CA GLN A 11 -10.15 -2.31 -18.02
C GLN A 11 -10.13 -1.40 -16.79
N SER A 12 -10.80 -1.80 -15.71
CA SER A 12 -10.80 -1.08 -14.43
C SER A 12 -9.39 -0.97 -13.87
N ASP A 13 -8.64 -2.07 -13.90
CA ASP A 13 -7.29 -2.16 -13.39
C ASP A 13 -6.31 -1.25 -14.16
N ARG A 14 -6.28 -1.35 -15.50
CA ARG A 14 -5.49 -0.45 -16.36
C ARG A 14 -5.93 1.01 -16.29
N TRP A 15 -7.19 1.30 -15.98
CA TRP A 15 -7.64 2.66 -15.76
C TRP A 15 -7.13 3.20 -14.43
N ALA A 16 -7.21 2.40 -13.36
CA ALA A 16 -6.70 2.74 -12.05
C ALA A 16 -5.17 2.94 -12.08
N ASP A 17 -4.44 2.02 -12.70
CA ASP A 17 -2.98 2.13 -12.92
C ASP A 17 -2.60 3.47 -13.53
N ARG A 18 -3.13 3.78 -14.73
CA ARG A 18 -2.80 5.02 -15.45
C ARG A 18 -3.16 6.27 -14.64
N THR A 19 -4.30 6.25 -13.97
CA THR A 19 -4.78 7.38 -13.18
C THR A 19 -3.85 7.64 -11.99
N ILE A 20 -3.49 6.59 -11.24
CA ILE A 20 -2.62 6.70 -10.07
C ILE A 20 -1.20 7.05 -10.49
N ALA A 21 -0.66 6.37 -11.50
CA ALA A 21 0.67 6.62 -12.04
C ALA A 21 0.83 8.08 -12.47
N GLN A 22 -0.11 8.61 -13.26
CA GLN A 22 -0.06 9.99 -13.73
C GLN A 22 -0.08 10.98 -12.56
N MET A 23 -0.99 10.78 -11.59
CA MET A 23 -1.07 11.66 -10.41
C MET A 23 0.23 11.66 -9.60
N LEU A 24 0.87 10.49 -9.44
CA LEU A 24 2.13 10.39 -8.70
C LEU A 24 3.28 11.08 -9.44
N LEU A 25 3.40 10.86 -10.75
CA LEU A 25 4.44 11.47 -11.57
C LEU A 25 4.29 12.99 -11.67
N ASP A 26 3.05 13.50 -11.74
CA ASP A 26 2.76 14.94 -11.76
C ASP A 26 3.09 15.59 -10.40
N LYS A 27 2.75 14.92 -9.30
CA LYS A 27 2.94 15.45 -7.94
C LYS A 27 4.38 15.32 -7.43
N PHE A 28 5.09 14.28 -7.86
CA PHE A 28 6.45 13.97 -7.43
C PHE A 28 7.39 13.86 -8.63
N PRO A 29 7.63 14.96 -9.35
CA PRO A 29 8.53 14.95 -10.50
C PRO A 29 9.93 14.51 -10.05
N GLY A 30 10.49 13.50 -10.71
CA GLY A 30 11.81 12.94 -10.39
C GLY A 30 11.78 11.75 -9.43
N TYR A 31 10.61 11.33 -8.94
CA TYR A 31 10.46 10.06 -8.24
C TYR A 31 10.28 8.95 -9.27
N GLY A 32 10.84 7.79 -8.97
CA GLY A 32 10.58 6.57 -9.71
C GLY A 32 9.17 6.04 -9.43
N LEU A 33 8.69 5.18 -10.32
CA LEU A 33 7.42 4.47 -10.20
C LEU A 33 7.60 3.01 -10.60
N LEU A 34 7.11 2.12 -9.76
CA LEU A 34 6.88 0.72 -10.04
C LEU A 34 5.38 0.45 -9.94
N SER A 35 4.86 -0.26 -10.92
CA SER A 35 3.46 -0.69 -10.93
C SER A 35 3.38 -2.12 -11.43
N GLU A 36 2.48 -2.91 -10.83
CA GLU A 36 2.17 -4.26 -11.29
C GLU A 36 1.86 -4.30 -12.80
N GLU A 37 1.13 -3.29 -13.29
CA GLU A 37 0.52 -3.30 -14.63
C GLU A 37 1.36 -2.63 -15.72
N SER A 38 2.31 -1.74 -15.38
CA SER A 38 2.98 -0.91 -16.38
C SER A 38 4.50 -0.86 -16.28
N VAL A 39 5.07 -0.72 -15.09
CA VAL A 39 6.52 -0.49 -14.91
C VAL A 39 7.08 -1.46 -13.88
N GLN A 40 7.77 -2.49 -14.36
CA GLN A 40 8.35 -3.55 -13.51
C GLN A 40 9.89 -3.46 -13.37
N VAL A 41 10.50 -2.41 -13.91
CA VAL A 41 11.96 -2.18 -13.81
C VAL A 41 12.24 -1.17 -12.72
N PHE A 42 13.04 -1.55 -11.73
CA PHE A 42 13.37 -0.67 -10.60
C PHE A 42 14.07 0.59 -11.12
N PRO A 43 13.53 1.78 -10.85
CA PRO A 43 14.09 3.03 -11.36
C PRO A 43 15.43 3.37 -10.70
N HIS A 44 16.31 4.03 -11.43
CA HIS A 44 17.53 4.66 -10.89
C HIS A 44 17.22 6.00 -10.19
N GLN A 45 16.26 5.98 -9.27
CA GLN A 45 15.86 7.14 -8.48
C GLN A 45 15.97 6.79 -6.99
N ASP A 46 16.39 7.76 -6.18
CA ASP A 46 16.44 7.58 -4.73
C ASP A 46 15.04 7.35 -4.17
N TRP A 47 14.03 8.08 -4.64
CA TRP A 47 12.65 7.85 -4.24
C TRP A 47 11.91 7.06 -5.29
N CYS A 48 11.11 6.08 -4.87
CA CYS A 48 10.30 5.27 -5.77
C CYS A 48 8.95 4.93 -5.15
N TRP A 49 7.87 5.23 -5.86
CA TRP A 49 6.55 4.70 -5.54
C TRP A 49 6.43 3.26 -6.05
N VAL A 50 5.75 2.41 -5.29
CA VAL A 50 5.34 1.07 -5.69
C VAL A 50 3.82 1.04 -5.59
N VAL A 51 3.15 0.61 -6.64
CA VAL A 51 1.70 0.70 -6.76
C VAL A 51 1.13 -0.65 -7.18
N ASP A 52 0.10 -1.09 -6.44
CA ASP A 52 -0.86 -2.07 -6.90
C ASP A 52 -2.23 -1.35 -6.95
N PRO A 53 -2.74 -1.07 -8.17
CA PRO A 53 -3.96 -0.30 -8.36
C PRO A 53 -5.23 -1.09 -8.02
N LEU A 54 -5.17 -2.43 -7.94
CA LEU A 54 -6.31 -3.29 -7.61
C LEU A 54 -5.86 -4.62 -6.96
N ASP A 55 -5.47 -4.54 -5.69
CA ASP A 55 -5.21 -5.73 -4.87
C ASP A 55 -6.52 -6.46 -4.59
N GLY A 56 -6.54 -7.77 -4.83
CA GLY A 56 -7.76 -8.57 -4.73
C GLY A 56 -8.63 -8.53 -6.00
N THR A 57 -8.01 -8.41 -7.17
CA THR A 57 -8.66 -8.45 -8.50
C THR A 57 -9.72 -9.58 -8.65
N SER A 58 -9.48 -10.77 -8.08
CA SER A 58 -10.47 -11.86 -8.07
C SER A 58 -11.70 -11.55 -7.20
N ASN A 59 -11.51 -10.92 -6.05
CA ASN A 59 -12.64 -10.48 -5.21
C ASN A 59 -13.44 -9.40 -5.93
N PHE A 60 -12.75 -8.43 -6.55
CA PHE A 60 -13.37 -7.39 -7.36
C PHE A 60 -14.21 -7.99 -8.50
N SER A 61 -13.67 -8.96 -9.25
CA SER A 61 -14.38 -9.60 -10.37
C SER A 61 -15.64 -10.35 -9.95
N HIS A 62 -15.66 -10.88 -8.73
CA HIS A 62 -16.81 -11.60 -8.16
C HIS A 62 -17.74 -10.71 -7.34
N GLY A 63 -17.49 -9.39 -7.27
CA GLY A 63 -18.30 -8.45 -6.49
C GLY A 63 -18.14 -8.60 -4.97
N ILE A 64 -17.09 -9.29 -4.51
CA ILE A 64 -16.76 -9.42 -3.09
C ILE A 64 -16.11 -8.11 -2.62
N PRO A 65 -16.62 -7.44 -1.58
CA PRO A 65 -16.20 -6.09 -1.18
C PRO A 65 -14.89 -6.07 -0.37
N ILE A 66 -13.93 -6.91 -0.74
CA ILE A 66 -12.63 -7.04 -0.09
C ILE A 66 -11.54 -6.95 -1.17
N TRP A 67 -11.23 -5.72 -1.53
CA TRP A 67 -10.18 -5.36 -2.48
C TRP A 67 -9.66 -3.97 -2.10
N ALA A 68 -8.44 -3.66 -2.54
CA ALA A 68 -7.75 -2.46 -2.12
C ALA A 68 -6.99 -1.76 -3.26
N ILE A 69 -6.63 -0.50 -3.01
CA ILE A 69 -5.59 0.22 -3.72
C ILE A 69 -4.41 0.33 -2.76
N SER A 70 -3.23 -0.11 -3.20
CA SER A 70 -2.05 -0.21 -2.36
C SER A 70 -0.91 0.63 -2.93
N LEU A 71 -0.29 1.44 -2.05
CA LEU A 71 0.83 2.30 -2.35
C LEU A 71 1.95 2.07 -1.33
N GLY A 72 3.18 1.97 -1.81
CA GLY A 72 4.39 1.98 -1.01
C GLY A 72 5.33 3.08 -1.50
N LEU A 73 6.05 3.71 -0.58
CA LEU A 73 7.15 4.62 -0.93
C LEU A 73 8.46 4.02 -0.43
N LEU A 74 9.42 3.96 -1.34
CA LEU A 74 10.77 3.53 -1.07
C LEU A 74 11.73 4.73 -1.12
N TYR A 75 12.72 4.72 -0.24
CA TYR A 75 13.92 5.54 -0.34
C TYR A 75 15.15 4.63 -0.46
N LYS A 76 15.87 4.73 -1.57
CA LYS A 76 17.02 3.89 -1.96
C LYS A 76 16.73 2.40 -1.84
N GLY A 77 15.52 2.01 -2.26
CA GLY A 77 15.03 0.64 -2.19
C GLY A 77 14.52 0.18 -0.82
N VAL A 78 14.59 1.03 0.21
CA VAL A 78 14.07 0.73 1.56
C VAL A 78 12.65 1.29 1.71
N PRO A 79 11.64 0.48 2.09
CA PRO A 79 10.30 0.98 2.37
C PRO A 79 10.29 1.95 3.55
N VAL A 80 9.68 3.12 3.35
CA VAL A 80 9.57 4.17 4.37
C VAL A 80 8.14 4.62 4.66
N PHE A 81 7.22 4.35 3.75
CA PHE A 81 5.80 4.62 3.93
C PHE A 81 4.94 3.61 3.18
N GLY A 82 3.76 3.33 3.70
CA GLY A 82 2.75 2.50 3.05
C GLY A 82 1.35 3.08 3.25
N TYR A 83 0.47 2.85 2.26
CA TYR A 83 -0.93 3.24 2.28
C TYR A 83 -1.77 2.17 1.58
N VAL A 84 -2.83 1.71 2.22
CA VAL A 84 -3.78 0.73 1.68
C VAL A 84 -5.18 1.27 1.89
N HIS A 85 -5.94 1.44 0.83
CA HIS A 85 -7.32 1.88 0.91
C HIS A 85 -8.25 0.80 0.39
N LEU A 86 -9.28 0.46 1.16
CA LEU A 86 -10.35 -0.46 0.82
C LEU A 86 -11.63 0.36 0.57
N PRO A 87 -11.92 0.77 -0.69
CA PRO A 87 -13.05 1.64 -0.97
C PRO A 87 -14.41 1.11 -0.50
N PRO A 88 -14.74 -0.19 -0.66
CA PRO A 88 -16.02 -0.71 -0.19
C PRO A 88 -16.21 -0.60 1.32
N LEU A 89 -15.12 -0.65 2.09
CA LEU A 89 -15.14 -0.58 3.55
C LEU A 89 -14.96 0.85 4.07
N GLN A 90 -14.63 1.81 3.21
CA GLN A 90 -14.23 3.16 3.60
C GLN A 90 -13.12 3.14 4.67
N GLN A 91 -12.16 2.24 4.48
CA GLN A 91 -11.03 2.06 5.37
C GLN A 91 -9.73 2.39 4.65
N SER A 92 -8.86 3.13 5.32
CA SER A 92 -7.52 3.46 4.87
C SER A 92 -6.54 3.18 5.98
N PHE A 93 -5.63 2.25 5.72
CA PHE A 93 -4.48 1.99 6.54
C PHE A 93 -3.30 2.77 5.99
N HIS A 94 -2.50 3.37 6.84
CA HIS A 94 -1.22 3.93 6.41
C HIS A 94 -0.23 3.97 7.55
N GLY A 95 1.05 4.11 7.23
CA GLY A 95 2.08 4.20 8.24
C GLY A 95 3.43 4.60 7.69
N TRP A 96 4.27 5.05 8.61
CA TRP A 96 5.66 5.39 8.37
C TRP A 96 6.53 4.34 9.04
N PHE A 97 7.63 4.00 8.37
CA PHE A 97 8.67 3.14 8.90
C PHE A 97 10.02 3.81 8.64
N ALA A 98 10.50 4.55 9.63
CA ALA A 98 11.82 5.15 9.58
C ALA A 98 12.92 4.08 9.59
N GLY A 99 12.70 2.95 10.28
CA GLY A 99 13.35 1.67 9.97
C GLY A 99 14.88 1.65 9.84
N GLY A 100 15.60 2.60 10.45
CA GLY A 100 17.05 2.73 10.32
C GLY A 100 17.54 3.44 9.04
N VAL A 101 16.65 4.07 8.27
CA VAL A 101 17.03 4.93 7.15
C VAL A 101 17.70 6.20 7.68
N THR A 102 18.94 6.44 7.28
CA THR A 102 19.74 7.59 7.73
C THR A 102 19.81 8.68 6.66
N GLY A 103 19.88 9.94 7.09
CA GLY A 103 20.10 11.08 6.21
C GLY A 103 18.85 11.65 5.52
N ILE A 104 17.66 11.22 5.92
CA ILE A 104 16.39 11.87 5.57
C ILE A 104 15.53 12.05 6.82
N GLU A 105 14.74 13.12 6.83
CA GLU A 105 13.78 13.37 7.89
C GLU A 105 12.46 12.66 7.56
N LEU A 106 12.06 11.73 8.43
CA LEU A 106 10.81 10.99 8.30
C LEU A 106 10.00 11.14 9.60
N PRO A 107 8.66 11.07 9.53
CA PRO A 107 7.83 10.90 10.71
C PRO A 107 8.24 9.66 11.51
N PRO A 108 7.99 9.64 12.83
CA PRO A 108 8.27 8.48 13.65
C PRO A 108 7.42 7.28 13.23
N ASP A 109 7.94 6.08 13.53
CA ASP A 109 7.26 4.81 13.27
C ASP A 109 5.85 4.82 13.86
N ALA A 110 4.86 4.73 12.98
CA ALA A 110 3.46 4.77 13.36
C ALA A 110 2.58 4.19 12.26
N ALA A 111 1.48 3.58 12.67
CA ALA A 111 0.43 3.10 11.78
C ALA A 111 -0.92 3.70 12.17
N PHE A 112 -1.81 3.85 11.19
CA PHE A 112 -3.10 4.51 11.34
C PHE A 112 -4.18 3.77 10.57
N LEU A 113 -5.40 3.75 11.12
CA LEU A 113 -6.64 3.36 10.45
C LEU A 113 -7.56 4.59 10.41
N ASN A 114 -7.90 5.05 9.20
CA ASN A 114 -8.75 6.24 8.99
C ASN A 114 -8.22 7.47 9.75
N GLY A 115 -6.90 7.64 9.79
CA GLY A 115 -6.22 8.73 10.49
C GLY A 115 -6.10 8.56 12.01
N LYS A 116 -6.68 7.50 12.59
CA LYS A 116 -6.51 7.18 14.02
C LYS A 116 -5.33 6.23 14.19
N GLN A 117 -4.39 6.58 15.06
CA GLN A 117 -3.22 5.74 15.31
C GLN A 117 -3.65 4.37 15.84
N ILE A 118 -3.08 3.31 15.27
CA ILE A 118 -3.24 1.92 15.71
C ILE A 118 -1.92 1.40 16.25
N ARG A 119 -1.98 0.43 17.18
CA ARG A 119 -0.81 -0.16 17.85
C ARG A 119 -0.98 -1.66 17.94
N SER A 120 0.13 -2.37 18.09
CA SER A 120 0.09 -3.79 18.42
C SER A 120 -0.59 -4.00 19.77
N VAL A 121 -1.34 -5.09 19.91
CA VAL A 121 -1.93 -5.49 21.19
C VAL A 121 -0.89 -5.72 22.28
N GLN A 122 0.35 -6.02 21.90
CA GLN A 122 1.48 -6.22 22.82
C GLN A 122 1.93 -4.92 23.50
N GLU A 123 1.58 -3.76 22.94
CA GLU A 123 1.93 -2.45 23.48
C GLU A 123 0.83 -1.86 24.37
N LEU A 124 -0.28 -2.58 24.56
CA LEU A 124 -1.40 -2.15 25.38
C LEU A 124 -1.29 -2.71 26.81
N PRO A 125 -1.68 -1.94 27.83
CA PRO A 125 -1.83 -2.46 29.19
C PRO A 125 -2.76 -3.69 29.19
N PRO A 126 -2.51 -4.70 30.06
CA PRO A 126 -3.25 -5.96 30.06
C PRO A 126 -4.76 -5.84 30.30
N ASP A 127 -5.21 -4.67 30.78
CA ASP A 127 -6.56 -4.48 31.32
C ASP A 127 -7.52 -3.79 30.34
N ILE A 128 -7.09 -3.49 29.10
CA ILE A 128 -7.94 -2.83 28.11
C ILE A 128 -8.79 -3.87 27.37
N PRO A 129 -10.13 -3.80 27.42
CA PRO A 129 -11.00 -4.67 26.63
C PRO A 129 -10.89 -4.28 25.15
N LEU A 130 -10.19 -5.08 24.37
CA LEU A 130 -10.04 -4.87 22.93
C LEU A 130 -11.09 -5.70 22.19
N SER A 131 -12.01 -5.02 21.52
CA SER A 131 -13.10 -5.65 20.77
C SER A 131 -12.67 -6.26 19.43
N ASN A 132 -11.45 -6.00 18.97
CA ASN A 132 -10.99 -6.38 17.62
C ASN A 132 -9.62 -7.05 17.67
N TYR A 133 -9.59 -8.38 17.75
CA TYR A 133 -8.42 -9.17 17.40
C TYR A 133 -8.29 -9.19 15.87
N PHE A 134 -7.64 -8.18 15.29
CA PHE A 134 -7.15 -8.29 13.93
C PHE A 134 -5.89 -9.15 13.99
N PHE A 135 -5.99 -10.40 13.53
CA PHE A 135 -4.89 -11.36 13.56
C PHE A 135 -3.66 -10.77 12.89
N SER A 136 -2.61 -10.53 13.68
CA SER A 136 -1.26 -10.31 13.19
C SER A 136 -0.78 -11.61 12.58
N CYS A 137 -0.95 -11.76 11.27
CA CYS A 137 -0.37 -12.84 10.49
C CYS A 137 0.61 -12.24 9.47
N CYS A 138 1.56 -11.46 9.96
CA CYS A 138 2.75 -11.04 9.22
C CYS A 138 3.93 -10.86 10.20
N SER A 139 4.24 -11.89 11.00
CA SER A 139 5.58 -12.04 11.57
C SER A 139 6.21 -13.27 10.92
N ARG A 140 7.23 -12.99 10.10
CA ARG A 140 8.14 -13.93 9.44
C ARG A 140 8.34 -15.23 10.21
N SER A 141 8.17 -16.36 9.53
CA SER A 141 8.98 -17.54 9.81
C SER A 141 10.44 -17.15 9.62
N LEU A 142 11.21 -17.20 10.71
CA LEU A 142 12.66 -17.40 10.64
C LEU A 142 12.93 -18.86 10.26
#